data_AF-A0A9D8RXA5-F1
#
_entry.id   AF-A0A9D8RXA5-F1
#
_cell.length_a   1.000
_cell.length_b   1.000
_cell.length_c   1.000
_cell.angle_alpha   90.00
_cell.angle_beta   90.00
_cell.angle_gamma   90.00
#
_symmetry.space_group_name_H-M   'P 1'
#
loop_
_entity.id
_entity.type
_entity.pdbx_description
1 polymer ?
#
loop_
_entity_poly.entity_id
_entity_poly.type
_entity_poly.pdbx_seq_one_letter_code
_entity_poly.pdbx_strand_id
1 'polypeptide(L)'
;CEYLCTGGSFYRQLLDFGGMMLHSSAVVMNGYAYLFSAPCGTGKSTHTRFWRETFGDRVVMINDDKPLIKITGSGATVYGTPWCGKHNLGENISAPLFAIVSLERSKVNRVEKSDSKKSFPKIFSQTYRTKNILGLQKTLALTDKMLNSVQIFELGCNMDPEAAIVAYNGMKGI
;
A
#
# COMPACT_ATOMS: atom_id res chain seq x y z
N CYS A 1 18.92 -15.66 1.81
CA CYS A 1 19.14 -14.63 0.77
C CYS A 1 19.26 -13.27 1.47
N GLU A 2 20.37 -12.57 1.25
CA GLU A 2 20.70 -11.29 1.88
C GLU A 2 19.57 -10.25 1.75
N TYR A 3 18.91 -10.19 0.59
CA TYR A 3 17.77 -9.30 0.32
C TYR A 3 16.63 -9.48 1.35
N LEU A 4 16.28 -10.72 1.68
CA LEU A 4 15.22 -11.00 2.66
C LEU A 4 15.68 -10.72 4.09
N CYS A 5 16.95 -10.98 4.39
CA CYS A 5 17.53 -10.78 5.71
C CYS A 5 17.66 -9.29 6.06
N THR A 6 18.19 -8.49 5.14
CA THR A 6 18.36 -7.03 5.30
C THR A 6 17.01 -6.34 5.40
N GLY A 7 16.07 -6.66 4.51
CA GLY A 7 14.71 -6.12 4.55
C GLY A 7 13.98 -6.49 5.84
N GLY A 8 14.02 -7.77 6.24
CA GLY A 8 13.41 -8.21 7.50
C GLY A 8 14.03 -7.56 8.74
N SER A 9 15.34 -7.27 8.73
CA SER A 9 15.98 -6.50 9.81
C SER A 9 15.50 -5.05 9.84
N PHE A 10 15.47 -4.39 8.68
CA PHE A 10 15.02 -3.02 8.53
C PHE A 10 13.56 -2.85 9.00
N TYR A 11 12.62 -3.68 8.52
CA TYR A 11 11.21 -3.56 8.88
C TYR A 11 10.93 -3.79 10.36
N ARG A 12 11.75 -4.61 11.04
CA ARG A 12 11.63 -4.81 12.49
C ARG A 12 12.04 -3.56 13.26
N GLN A 13 13.17 -2.96 12.90
CA GLN A 13 13.66 -1.74 13.55
C GLN A 13 12.77 -0.54 13.23
N LEU A 14 12.20 -0.49 12.02
CA LEU A 14 11.31 0.57 11.56
C LEU A 14 10.13 0.83 12.51
N LEU A 15 9.63 -0.21 13.19
CA LEU A 15 8.56 -0.10 14.19
C LEU A 15 8.93 0.86 15.33
N ASP A 16 10.21 0.90 15.73
CA ASP A 16 10.72 1.77 16.79
C ASP A 16 10.74 3.24 16.36
N PHE A 17 10.74 3.47 15.05
CA PHE A 17 10.65 4.80 14.46
C PHE A 17 9.22 5.13 14.04
N GLY A 18 8.19 4.42 14.50
CA GLY A 18 6.80 4.70 14.15
C GLY A 18 6.50 4.53 12.65
N GLY A 19 7.28 3.70 11.97
CA GLY A 19 7.00 3.28 10.60
C GLY A 19 6.63 1.80 10.55
N MET A 20 6.07 1.37 9.43
CA MET A 20 5.82 -0.04 9.16
C MET A 20 5.89 -0.33 7.67
N MET A 21 6.06 -1.61 7.34
CA MET A 21 5.95 -2.11 5.97
C MET A 21 4.56 -2.71 5.75
N LEU A 22 3.98 -2.40 4.59
CA LEU A 22 2.77 -3.03 4.08
C LEU A 22 3.09 -3.68 2.74
N HIS A 23 2.76 -4.96 2.59
CA HIS A 23 2.90 -5.68 1.33
C HIS A 23 1.93 -5.12 0.29
N SER A 24 2.41 -4.16 -0.50
CA SER A 24 1.60 -3.31 -1.38
C SER A 24 2.43 -2.72 -2.51
N SER A 25 1.76 -2.29 -3.57
CA SER A 25 2.36 -1.51 -4.66
C SER A 25 1.99 -0.05 -4.48
N ALA A 26 2.98 0.85 -4.48
CA ALA A 26 2.80 2.26 -4.19
C ALA A 26 3.01 3.17 -5.40
N VAL A 27 2.00 3.97 -5.76
CA VAL A 27 2.10 4.98 -6.82
C VAL A 27 1.79 6.38 -6.29
N VAL A 28 2.41 7.40 -6.87
CA VAL A 28 2.03 8.81 -6.71
C VAL A 28 1.17 9.22 -7.88
N MET A 29 0.07 9.91 -7.58
CA MET A 29 -0.76 10.58 -8.58
C MET A 29 -1.17 11.95 -8.02
N ASN A 30 -0.87 13.02 -8.76
CA ASN A 30 -1.14 14.41 -8.36
C ASN A 30 -0.65 14.75 -6.93
N GLY A 31 0.58 14.34 -6.59
CA GLY A 31 1.23 14.66 -5.31
C GLY A 31 0.86 13.77 -4.12
N TYR A 32 -0.01 12.78 -4.31
CA TYR A 32 -0.45 11.87 -3.25
C TYR A 32 -0.13 10.42 -3.55
N ALA A 33 0.25 9.67 -2.51
CA ALA A 33 0.49 8.23 -2.61
C ALA A 33 -0.81 7.43 -2.48
N TYR A 34 -0.90 6.37 -3.28
CA TYR A 34 -1.95 5.35 -3.28
C TYR A 34 -1.29 3.99 -3.07
N LEU A 35 -1.74 3.25 -2.06
CA LEU A 35 -1.23 1.92 -1.73
C LEU A 35 -2.22 0.85 -2.17
N PHE A 36 -1.77 -0.04 -3.04
CA PHE A 36 -2.54 -1.18 -3.52
C PHE A 36 -2.10 -2.44 -2.79
N SER A 37 -2.92 -2.93 -1.87
CA SER A 37 -2.63 -4.07 -1.01
C SER A 37 -3.54 -5.25 -1.33
N ALA A 38 -2.97 -6.45 -1.36
CA ALA A 38 -3.68 -7.71 -1.57
C ALA A 38 -2.74 -8.89 -1.32
N PRO A 39 -3.28 -10.09 -1.08
CA PRO A 39 -2.50 -11.32 -1.08
C PRO A 39 -1.59 -11.46 -2.31
N CYS A 40 -0.51 -12.22 -2.16
CA CYS A 40 0.40 -12.49 -3.28
C CYS A 40 -0.36 -13.15 -4.44
N GLY A 41 -0.07 -12.73 -5.68
CA GLY A 41 -0.72 -13.25 -6.89
C GLY A 41 -2.09 -12.66 -7.23
N THR A 42 -2.68 -11.79 -6.39
CA THR A 42 -4.01 -11.22 -6.67
C THR A 42 -4.01 -10.26 -7.86
N GLY A 43 -2.98 -9.42 -8.01
CA GLY A 43 -2.85 -8.51 -9.16
C GLY A 43 -2.32 -7.09 -8.88
N LYS A 44 -1.67 -6.81 -7.74
CA LYS A 44 -1.18 -5.46 -7.37
C LYS A 44 -0.29 -4.80 -8.44
N SER A 45 0.75 -5.51 -8.89
CA SER A 45 1.67 -5.02 -9.92
C SER A 45 0.97 -4.85 -11.28
N THR A 46 0.00 -5.71 -11.59
CA THR A 46 -0.85 -5.56 -12.79
C THR A 46 -1.69 -4.29 -12.71
N HIS A 47 -2.31 -4.03 -11.56
CA HIS A 47 -3.16 -2.86 -11.38
C HIS A 47 -2.36 -1.55 -11.44
N THR A 48 -1.19 -1.51 -10.81
CA THR A 48 -0.30 -0.33 -10.90
C THR A 48 0.29 -0.14 -12.30
N ARG A 49 0.48 -1.22 -13.08
CA ARG A 49 0.77 -1.12 -14.51
C ARG A 49 -0.37 -0.43 -15.27
N PHE A 50 -1.62 -0.80 -15.02
CA PHE A 50 -2.77 -0.12 -15.64
C PHE A 50 -2.82 1.36 -15.27
N TRP A 51 -2.49 1.75 -14.04
CA TRP A 51 -2.37 3.17 -13.68
C TRP A 51 -1.33 3.90 -14.54
N ARG A 52 -0.17 3.29 -14.75
CA ARG A 52 0.90 3.89 -15.58
C ARG A 52 0.53 3.95 -17.05
N GLU A 53 -0.11 2.92 -17.59
CA GLU A 53 -0.58 2.87 -18.98
C GLU A 53 -1.70 3.87 -19.24
N THR A 54 -2.66 3.99 -18.30
CA THR A 54 -3.85 4.84 -18.44
C THR A 54 -3.56 6.32 -18.18
N PHE A 55 -2.72 6.64 -17.20
CA PHE A 55 -2.49 8.02 -16.77
C PHE A 55 -1.11 8.58 -17.17
N GLY A 56 -0.23 7.76 -17.75
CA GLY A 56 1.07 8.16 -18.25
C GLY A 56 1.94 8.85 -17.19
N ASP A 57 2.58 9.94 -17.59
CA ASP A 57 3.55 10.70 -16.79
C ASP A 57 2.98 11.31 -15.50
N ARG A 58 1.66 11.29 -15.33
CA ARG A 58 1.02 11.73 -14.09
C ARG A 58 1.24 10.76 -12.93
N VAL A 59 1.58 9.51 -13.23
CA VAL A 59 1.78 8.44 -12.27
C VAL A 59 3.25 8.10 -12.13
N VAL A 60 3.75 8.19 -10.90
CA VAL A 60 5.13 7.81 -10.56
C VAL A 60 5.12 6.61 -9.61
N MET A 61 5.97 5.62 -9.85
CA MET A 61 6.06 4.47 -8.95
C MET A 61 6.97 4.79 -7.76
N ILE A 62 6.46 4.72 -6.53
CA ILE A 62 7.31 4.84 -5.33
C ILE A 62 8.06 3.54 -5.10
N ASN A 63 7.33 2.43 -4.95
CA ASN A 63 7.89 1.13 -4.59
C ASN A 63 6.90 0.03 -4.90
N ASP A 64 7.29 -0.97 -5.69
CA ASP A 64 6.52 -2.21 -5.79
C ASP A 64 6.83 -3.14 -4.61
N ASP A 65 5.85 -3.93 -4.18
CA ASP A 65 5.95 -4.98 -3.15
C ASP A 65 6.07 -4.51 -1.67
N LYS A 66 7.08 -3.70 -1.30
CA LYS A 66 7.37 -3.39 0.12
C LYS A 66 7.66 -1.90 0.43
N PRO A 67 6.74 -0.97 0.15
CA PRO A 67 6.90 0.43 0.56
C PRO A 67 7.00 0.56 2.09
N LEU A 68 7.72 1.58 2.52
CA LEU A 68 7.72 2.04 3.91
C LEU A 68 6.59 3.04 4.12
N ILE A 69 5.88 2.91 5.23
CA ILE A 69 4.85 3.86 5.67
C ILE A 69 5.28 4.45 7.00
N LYS A 70 5.52 5.76 7.05
CA LYS A 70 5.74 6.51 8.28
C LYS A 70 4.40 7.03 8.78
N ILE A 71 4.04 6.71 10.02
CA ILE A 71 2.73 7.07 10.58
C ILE A 71 2.91 8.15 11.64
N THR A 72 2.15 9.22 11.50
CA THR A 72 2.15 10.38 12.40
C THR A 72 0.75 10.63 12.96
N GLY A 73 0.59 11.55 13.91
CA GLY A 73 -0.74 11.88 14.46
C GLY A 73 -1.71 12.47 13.44
N SER A 74 -1.19 13.11 12.37
CA SER A 74 -1.97 13.84 11.37
C SER A 74 -2.12 13.12 10.03
N GLY A 75 -1.60 11.89 9.90
CA GLY A 75 -1.63 11.13 8.66
C GLY A 75 -0.41 10.23 8.50
N ALA A 76 -0.17 9.79 7.26
CA ALA A 76 0.94 8.92 6.93
C ALA A 76 1.67 9.38 5.66
N THR A 77 2.93 9.01 5.54
CA THR A 77 3.78 9.28 4.36
C THR A 77 4.38 7.98 3.87
N VAL A 78 4.33 7.76 2.56
CA VAL A 78 4.89 6.58 1.90
C VAL A 78 6.26 6.91 1.34
N TYR A 79 7.21 6.00 1.49
CA TYR A 79 8.59 6.13 1.01
C TYR A 79 8.99 4.93 0.16
N GLY A 80 9.83 5.20 -0.83
CA GLY A 80 10.62 4.19 -1.52
C GLY A 80 11.53 3.44 -0.57
N THR A 81 11.88 2.21 -0.92
CA THR A 81 12.85 1.40 -0.19
C THR A 81 13.79 0.71 -1.17
N PRO A 82 14.95 0.21 -0.74
CA PRO A 82 15.80 -0.63 -1.58
C PRO A 82 15.16 -1.97 -2.01
N TRP A 83 13.98 -2.32 -1.47
CA TRP A 83 13.30 -3.60 -1.71
C TRP A 83 12.08 -3.43 -2.65
N CYS A 84 12.33 -3.16 -3.93
CA CYS A 84 11.34 -2.84 -4.98
C CYS A 84 10.79 -4.05 -5.78
N GLY A 85 10.64 -5.20 -5.12
CA GLY A 85 10.10 -6.41 -5.77
C GLY A 85 10.96 -6.97 -6.91
N LYS A 86 10.39 -7.89 -7.71
CA LYS A 86 11.12 -8.65 -8.75
C LYS A 86 11.62 -7.77 -9.91
N HIS A 87 10.90 -6.69 -10.21
CA HIS A 87 11.15 -5.84 -11.36
C HIS A 87 11.97 -4.59 -11.02
N ASN A 88 12.43 -4.47 -9.77
CA ASN A 88 13.13 -3.29 -9.24
C ASN A 88 12.42 -1.97 -9.60
N LEU A 89 11.09 -1.97 -9.47
CA LEU A 89 10.24 -0.86 -9.88
C LEU A 89 9.99 0.07 -8.69
N GLY A 90 10.64 1.21 -8.68
CA GLY A 90 10.47 2.23 -7.66
C GLY A 90 11.46 3.38 -7.80
N GLU A 91 11.15 4.49 -7.15
CA GLU A 91 11.96 5.70 -7.12
C GLU A 91 12.21 6.11 -5.67
N ASN A 92 13.35 6.73 -5.39
CA ASN A 92 13.69 7.23 -4.06
C ASN A 92 12.96 8.55 -3.77
N ILE A 93 11.64 8.47 -3.73
CA ILE A 93 10.73 9.59 -3.49
C ILE A 93 9.79 9.24 -2.33
N SER A 94 9.05 10.25 -1.88
CA SER A 94 8.03 10.10 -0.86
C SER A 94 6.83 10.98 -1.15
N ALA A 95 5.65 10.56 -0.70
CA ALA A 95 4.43 11.36 -0.80
C ALA A 95 3.46 11.08 0.36
N PRO A 96 2.63 12.07 0.75
CA PRO A 96 1.57 11.85 1.73
C PRO A 96 0.59 10.77 1.25
N LEU A 97 0.23 9.86 2.14
CA LEU A 97 -0.69 8.77 1.85
C LEU A 97 -2.13 9.30 1.78
N PHE A 98 -2.75 9.18 0.61
CA PHE A 98 -4.16 9.51 0.43
C PHE A 98 -5.07 8.32 0.73
N ALA A 99 -4.75 7.14 0.19
CA ALA A 99 -5.60 5.96 0.33
C ALA A 99 -4.83 4.64 0.38
N ILE A 100 -5.35 3.71 1.18
CA ILE A 100 -5.01 2.28 1.13
C ILE A 100 -6.17 1.55 0.46
N VAL A 101 -5.87 0.78 -0.58
CA VAL A 101 -6.85 0.07 -1.40
C VAL A 101 -6.60 -1.42 -1.25
N SER A 102 -7.59 -2.14 -0.70
CA SER A 102 -7.59 -3.60 -0.68
C SER A 102 -8.15 -4.14 -2.00
N LEU A 103 -7.30 -4.77 -2.80
CA LEU A 103 -7.72 -5.34 -4.09
C LEU A 103 -8.28 -6.75 -3.95
N GLU A 104 -9.34 -7.00 -4.70
CA GLU A 104 -9.88 -8.31 -4.96
C GLU A 104 -10.21 -8.48 -6.45
N ARG A 105 -10.13 -9.72 -6.95
CA ARG A 105 -10.53 -10.00 -8.32
C ARG A 105 -12.04 -9.94 -8.43
N SER A 106 -12.54 -9.24 -9.44
CA SER A 106 -13.96 -9.20 -9.74
C SER A 106 -14.20 -9.16 -11.25
N LYS A 107 -15.41 -9.55 -11.67
CA LYS A 107 -15.83 -9.40 -13.07
C LYS A 107 -16.19 -7.95 -13.40
N VAL A 108 -16.60 -7.18 -12.39
CA VAL A 108 -17.06 -5.80 -12.51
C VAL A 108 -16.13 -4.90 -11.71
N ASN A 109 -15.67 -3.82 -12.35
CA ASN A 109 -14.87 -2.80 -11.70
C ASN A 109 -15.74 -1.99 -10.72
N ARG A 110 -15.39 -1.99 -9.43
CA ARG A 110 -16.05 -1.17 -8.40
C ARG A 110 -15.04 -0.73 -7.36
N VAL A 111 -15.25 0.46 -6.80
CA VAL A 111 -14.49 0.93 -5.65
C VAL A 111 -15.46 1.47 -4.61
N GLU A 112 -15.28 1.07 -3.37
CA GLU A 112 -16.15 1.44 -2.27
C GLU A 112 -15.31 1.82 -1.06
N LYS A 113 -15.74 2.84 -0.32
CA LYS A 113 -15.10 3.22 0.92
C LYS A 113 -15.32 2.13 1.95
N SER A 114 -14.24 1.74 2.63
CA SER A 114 -14.26 0.67 3.62
C SER A 114 -14.06 1.23 5.02
N ASP A 115 -14.74 0.61 5.97
CA ASP A 115 -14.57 0.91 7.39
C ASP A 115 -13.22 0.39 7.91
N SER A 116 -12.61 1.14 8.82
CA SER A 116 -11.30 0.80 9.41
C SER A 116 -11.32 -0.53 10.15
N LYS A 117 -12.39 -0.85 10.89
CA LYS A 117 -12.51 -2.12 11.63
C LYS A 117 -12.67 -3.31 10.68
N LYS A 118 -13.47 -3.16 9.62
CA LYS A 118 -13.64 -4.19 8.57
C LYS A 118 -12.32 -4.46 7.84
N SER A 119 -11.54 -3.41 7.60
CA SER A 119 -10.29 -3.48 6.83
C SER A 119 -9.11 -3.97 7.65
N PHE A 120 -9.16 -3.83 8.99
CA PHE A 120 -8.05 -4.15 9.88
C PHE A 120 -7.47 -5.55 9.66
N PRO A 121 -8.25 -6.65 9.66
CA PRO A 121 -7.67 -7.98 9.50
C PRO A 121 -7.00 -8.17 8.14
N LYS A 122 -7.59 -7.60 7.07
CA LYS A 122 -7.05 -7.67 5.70
C LYS A 122 -5.69 -6.96 5.65
N ILE A 123 -5.62 -5.72 6.11
CA ILE A 123 -4.38 -4.92 6.08
C ILE A 123 -3.33 -5.50 7.02
N PHE A 124 -3.70 -5.83 8.26
CA PHE A 124 -2.80 -6.41 9.24
C PHE A 124 -2.13 -7.70 8.74
N SER A 125 -2.88 -8.55 8.03
CA SER A 125 -2.34 -9.79 7.44
C SER A 125 -1.26 -9.56 6.38
N GLN A 126 -1.19 -8.36 5.80
CA GLN A 126 -0.21 -7.94 4.79
C GLN A 126 0.98 -7.18 5.42
N THR A 127 1.07 -7.10 6.75
CA THR A 127 2.21 -6.49 7.44
C THR A 127 3.32 -7.50 7.71
N TYR A 128 4.50 -7.01 8.12
CA TYR A 128 5.58 -7.89 8.54
C TYR A 128 5.21 -8.68 9.81
N ARG A 129 5.24 -10.02 9.70
CA ARG A 129 4.97 -10.91 10.84
C ARG A 129 6.19 -11.02 11.75
N THR A 130 6.10 -10.37 12.91
CA THR A 130 7.10 -10.50 13.98
C THR A 130 6.75 -11.64 14.93
N LYS A 131 7.78 -12.35 15.42
CA LYS A 131 7.66 -13.36 16.50
C LYS A 131 7.80 -12.75 17.89
N ASN A 132 8.17 -11.47 17.98
CA ASN A 132 8.35 -10.75 19.23
C ASN A 132 7.04 -10.06 19.64
N ILE A 133 6.58 -10.30 20.87
CA ILE A 133 5.36 -9.72 21.45
C ILE A 133 5.38 -8.18 21.42
N LEU A 134 6.50 -7.55 21.79
CA LEU A 134 6.63 -6.08 21.76
C LEU A 134 6.53 -5.54 20.33
N GLY A 135 7.13 -6.26 19.38
CA GLY A 135 7.00 -5.91 17.96
C GLY A 135 5.54 -6.04 17.49
N LEU A 136 4.84 -7.10 17.92
CA LEU A 136 3.45 -7.33 17.56
C LEU A 136 2.54 -6.21 18.10
N GLN A 137 2.74 -5.81 19.36
CA GLN A 137 2.04 -4.68 19.96
C GLN A 137 2.26 -3.39 19.18
N LYS A 138 3.51 -3.10 18.78
CA LYS A 138 3.83 -1.92 17.94
C LYS A 138 3.16 -2.00 16.58
N THR A 139 3.22 -3.15 15.91
CA THR A 139 2.54 -3.34 14.60
C THR A 139 1.04 -3.14 14.73
N LEU A 140 0.39 -3.69 15.77
CA LEU A 140 -1.04 -3.51 16.03
C LEU A 140 -1.39 -2.02 16.24
N ALA A 141 -0.66 -1.34 17.12
CA ALA A 141 -0.88 0.08 17.42
C ALA A 141 -0.67 0.97 16.18
N LEU A 142 0.38 0.70 15.38
CA LEU A 142 0.65 1.43 14.15
C LEU A 142 -0.41 1.15 13.09
N THR A 143 -0.86 -0.11 12.95
CA THR A 143 -1.93 -0.47 12.00
C THR A 143 -3.23 0.26 12.37
N ASP A 144 -3.60 0.24 13.64
CA ASP A 144 -4.81 0.94 14.11
C ASP A 144 -4.71 2.45 13.86
N LYS A 145 -3.59 3.08 14.24
CA LYS A 145 -3.35 4.50 14.00
C LYS A 145 -3.38 4.86 12.51
N MET A 146 -2.78 4.04 11.66
CA MET A 146 -2.79 4.23 10.21
C MET A 146 -4.22 4.18 9.67
N LEU A 147 -4.99 3.14 10.00
CA LEU A 147 -6.35 2.95 9.49
C LEU A 147 -7.35 3.99 10.01
N ASN A 148 -7.06 4.66 11.12
CA ASN A 148 -7.87 5.78 11.62
C ASN A 148 -7.43 7.16 11.09
N SER A 149 -6.32 7.25 10.34
CA SER A 149 -5.77 8.52 9.85
C SER A 149 -5.74 8.66 8.32
N VAL A 150 -6.05 7.59 7.58
CA VAL A 150 -6.06 7.58 6.12
C VAL A 150 -7.34 6.93 5.57
N GLN A 151 -7.66 7.22 4.32
CA GLN A 151 -8.82 6.63 3.67
C GLN A 151 -8.54 5.18 3.26
N ILE A 152 -9.56 4.32 3.39
CA ILE A 152 -9.46 2.91 3.03
C ILE A 152 -10.56 2.58 2.04
N PHE A 153 -10.21 1.83 1.01
CA PHE A 153 -11.14 1.40 -0.02
C PHE A 153 -11.02 -0.09 -0.30
N GLU A 154 -12.13 -0.70 -0.70
CA GLU A 154 -12.16 -2.02 -1.32
C GLU A 154 -12.34 -1.83 -2.83
N LEU A 155 -11.47 -2.49 -3.62
CA LEU A 155 -11.49 -2.43 -5.08
C LEU A 155 -11.68 -3.83 -5.64
N GLY A 156 -12.83 -4.06 -6.25
CA GLY A 156 -13.04 -5.20 -7.13
C GLY A 156 -12.61 -4.81 -8.54
N CYS A 157 -11.63 -5.52 -9.12
CA CYS A 157 -11.16 -5.21 -10.47
C CYS A 157 -11.06 -6.44 -11.38
N ASN A 158 -11.36 -6.22 -12.65
CA ASN A 158 -11.11 -7.16 -13.74
C ASN A 158 -9.72 -6.90 -14.36
N MET A 159 -9.44 -7.51 -15.51
CA MET A 159 -8.15 -7.38 -16.23
C MET A 159 -8.16 -6.28 -17.30
N ASP A 160 -9.05 -5.30 -17.18
CA ASP A 160 -9.15 -4.17 -18.10
C ASP A 160 -8.46 -2.91 -17.52
N PRO A 161 -7.68 -2.14 -18.30
CA PRO A 161 -7.13 -0.85 -17.90
C PRO A 161 -8.15 0.16 -17.34
N GLU A 162 -9.43 0.06 -17.72
CA GLU A 162 -10.53 0.87 -17.17
C GLU A 162 -10.62 0.77 -15.63
N ALA A 163 -10.18 -0.36 -15.05
CA ALA A 163 -10.13 -0.54 -13.60
C ALA A 163 -9.33 0.57 -12.88
N ALA A 164 -8.29 1.11 -13.52
CA ALA A 164 -7.51 2.22 -12.98
C ALA A 164 -8.33 3.53 -12.91
N ILE A 165 -9.17 3.77 -13.93
CA ILE A 165 -10.05 4.93 -14.02
C ILE A 165 -11.13 4.85 -12.94
N VAL A 166 -11.80 3.69 -12.83
CA VAL A 166 -12.83 3.45 -11.82
C VAL A 166 -12.26 3.63 -10.42
N ALA A 167 -11.09 3.06 -10.14
CA ALA A 167 -10.42 3.20 -8.86
C ALA A 167 -10.11 4.67 -8.54
N TYR A 168 -9.44 5.40 -9.45
CA TYR A 168 -9.03 6.78 -9.21
C TYR A 168 -10.23 7.72 -9.03
N ASN A 169 -11.21 7.67 -9.94
CA ASN A 169 -12.36 8.55 -9.91
C ASN A 169 -13.24 8.28 -8.69
N GLY A 170 -13.52 7.01 -8.37
CA GLY A 170 -14.33 6.66 -7.22
C GLY A 170 -13.66 7.04 -5.88
N MET A 171 -12.33 6.96 -5.78
CA MET A 171 -11.61 7.44 -4.59
C MET A 171 -11.59 8.97 -4.44
N LYS A 172 -11.70 9.72 -5.54
CA LYS A 172 -11.73 11.20 -5.52
C LYS A 172 -13.13 11.79 -5.37
N GLY A 173 -14.16 11.07 -5.82
CA GLY A 173 -15.55 11.53 -5.83
C GLY A 173 -16.33 11.27 -4.54
N ILE A 174 -15.69 10.72 -3.49
CA ILE A 174 -16.28 10.39 -2.19
C ILE A 174 -15.64 11.29 -1.11
#